data_AF-A0A7Y7PQQ4-F1
#
_entry.id   AF-A0A7Y7PQQ4-F1
#
_cell.length_a   1.000
_cell.length_b   1.000
_cell.length_c   1.000
_cell.angle_alpha   90.00
_cell.angle_beta   90.00
_cell.angle_gamma   90.00
#
_symmetry.space_group_name_H-M   'P 1'
#
loop_
_entity.id
_entity.type
_entity.pdbx_description
1 polymer ?
#
loop_
_entity_poly.entity_id
_entity_poly.type
_entity_poly.pdbx_seq_one_letter_code
_entity_poly.pdbx_strand_id
1 'polypeptide(L)'
;MEDLYLDELEAVWEIETGFLGCLRGGVFDRALYGAFVTTLMRVQVEEGALLPARFVTLLWFVLPFMEQQAEQITATFPRDEYQLAQARIQQQLERILGFP
;
A
#
# COMPACT_ATOMS: atom_id res chain seq x y z
N MET A 1 7.12 -18.77 4.88
CA MET A 1 6.14 -18.04 4.03
C MET A 1 6.03 -16.59 4.46
N GLU A 2 6.15 -16.31 5.77
CA GLU A 2 6.08 -14.98 6.40
C GLU A 2 7.13 -13.97 5.91
N ASP A 3 8.36 -14.40 5.57
CA ASP A 3 9.41 -13.51 5.08
C ASP A 3 9.32 -13.17 3.58
N LEU A 4 8.48 -13.89 2.80
CA LEU A 4 8.54 -13.84 1.33
C LEU A 4 8.14 -12.46 0.77
N TYR A 5 7.30 -11.73 1.49
CA TYR A 5 6.76 -10.44 1.03
C TYR A 5 7.29 -9.26 1.83
N LEU A 6 8.12 -9.49 2.86
CA LEU A 6 8.61 -8.42 3.71
C LEU A 6 9.47 -7.45 2.89
N ASP A 7 10.43 -7.98 2.13
CA ASP A 7 11.32 -7.19 1.27
C ASP A 7 10.53 -6.41 0.21
N GLU A 8 9.50 -7.03 -0.39
CA GLU A 8 8.64 -6.37 -1.37
C GLU A 8 7.82 -5.23 -0.74
N LEU A 9 7.33 -5.42 0.48
CA LEU A 9 6.60 -4.39 1.22
C LEU A 9 7.52 -3.28 1.72
N GLU A 10 8.76 -3.59 2.11
CA GLU A 10 9.76 -2.58 2.46
C GLU A 10 10.15 -1.75 1.23
N ALA A 11 10.33 -2.39 0.07
CA ALA A 11 10.63 -1.72 -1.19
C ALA A 11 9.53 -0.73 -1.62
N VAL A 12 8.28 -0.93 -1.21
CA VAL A 12 7.18 0.01 -1.48
C VAL A 12 7.38 1.36 -0.78
N TRP A 13 8.08 1.37 0.36
CA TRP A 13 8.39 2.58 1.13
C TRP A 13 9.69 3.26 0.71
N GLU A 14 10.48 2.63 -0.17
CA GLU A 14 11.73 3.21 -0.66
C GLU A 14 11.49 4.55 -1.37
N ILE A 15 12.30 5.55 -1.02
CA ILE A 15 12.03 6.96 -1.35
C ILE A 15 12.02 7.21 -2.86
N GLU A 16 12.94 6.58 -3.60
CA GLU A 16 13.15 6.85 -5.01
C GLU A 16 12.48 5.83 -5.93
N THR A 17 12.26 4.61 -5.45
CA THR A 17 11.84 3.46 -6.27
C THR A 17 10.52 2.84 -5.84
N GLY A 18 10.05 3.17 -4.63
CA GLY A 18 8.84 2.62 -4.04
C GLY A 18 7.61 3.44 -4.40
N PHE A 19 6.44 2.79 -4.50
CA PHE A 19 5.17 3.47 -4.76
C PHE A 19 4.90 4.58 -3.75
N LEU A 20 5.04 4.31 -2.45
CA LEU A 20 4.79 5.30 -1.39
C LEU A 20 5.89 6.35 -1.31
N GLY A 21 7.12 6.02 -1.74
CA GLY A 21 8.18 6.99 -1.97
C GLY A 21 7.82 8.00 -3.06
N CYS A 22 7.34 7.53 -4.21
CA CYS A 22 6.86 8.40 -5.28
C CYS A 22 5.69 9.29 -4.83
N LEU A 23 4.75 8.75 -4.05
CA LEU A 23 3.64 9.54 -3.51
C LEU A 23 4.13 10.68 -2.61
N ARG A 24 5.17 10.47 -1.81
CA ARG A 24 5.81 11.53 -0.99
C ARG A 24 6.35 12.67 -1.85
N GLY A 25 6.81 12.35 -3.06
CA GLY A 25 7.25 13.32 -4.06
C GLY A 25 6.11 13.99 -4.84
N GLY A 26 4.85 13.63 -4.55
CA GLY A 26 3.68 14.13 -5.29
C GLY A 26 3.48 13.45 -6.65
N VAL A 27 4.04 12.25 -6.87
CA VAL A 27 3.93 11.50 -8.13
C VAL A 27 3.13 10.22 -7.92
N PHE A 28 2.07 10.04 -8.69
CA PHE A 28 1.35 8.77 -8.75
C PHE A 28 1.89 7.92 -9.90
N ASP A 29 2.78 6.97 -9.58
CA ASP A 29 3.28 6.00 -10.55
C ASP A 29 2.33 4.79 -10.64
N ARG A 30 1.69 4.62 -11.81
CA ARG A 30 0.71 3.54 -12.04
C ARG A 30 1.34 2.14 -12.07
N ALA A 31 2.59 2.02 -12.52
CA ALA A 31 3.27 0.74 -12.58
C ALA A 31 3.64 0.26 -11.18
N LEU A 32 4.19 1.16 -10.36
CA LEU A 32 4.52 0.88 -8.95
C LEU A 32 3.26 0.62 -8.13
N TYR A 33 2.17 1.37 -8.36
CA TYR A 33 0.86 1.08 -7.79
C TYR A 33 0.39 -0.35 -8.14
N GLY A 34 0.46 -0.72 -9.42
CA GLY A 34 0.09 -2.05 -9.89
C GLY A 34 0.89 -3.15 -9.20
N ALA A 35 2.22 -2.99 -9.13
CA ALA A 35 3.12 -3.93 -8.45
C ALA A 35 2.80 -4.06 -6.96
N PHE A 36 2.51 -2.95 -6.28
CA PHE A 36 2.12 -2.96 -4.87
C PHE A 36 0.80 -3.71 -4.65
N VAL A 37 -0.23 -3.42 -5.44
CA VAL A 37 -1.52 -4.12 -5.34
C VAL A 37 -1.36 -5.62 -5.64
N THR A 38 -0.57 -5.99 -6.64
CA THR A 38 -0.26 -7.40 -6.92
C THR A 38 0.46 -8.07 -5.76
N THR A 39 1.35 -7.37 -5.06
CA THR A 39 1.98 -7.86 -3.83
C THR A 39 0.95 -8.11 -2.74
N LEU A 40 0.07 -7.13 -2.47
CA LEU A 40 -1.01 -7.30 -1.50
C LEU A 40 -1.92 -8.48 -1.84
N MET A 41 -2.30 -8.67 -3.10
CA MET A 41 -3.14 -9.80 -3.54
C MET A 41 -2.50 -11.18 -3.33
N ARG A 42 -1.17 -11.27 -3.35
CA ARG A 42 -0.43 -12.54 -3.14
C ARG A 42 -0.33 -12.93 -1.66
N VAL A 43 -0.50 -11.97 -0.76
CA VAL A 43 -0.50 -12.23 0.69
C VAL A 43 -1.72 -13.09 1.02
N GLN A 44 -1.47 -14.30 1.48
CA GLN A 44 -2.47 -15.21 2.05
C GLN A 44 -2.30 -15.21 3.57
N VAL A 45 -3.38 -14.94 4.30
CA VAL A 45 -3.41 -14.99 5.76
C VAL A 45 -4.42 -16.05 6.14
N GLU A 46 -3.96 -17.08 6.85
CA GLU A 46 -4.86 -18.11 7.38
C GLU A 46 -5.68 -17.55 8.54
N GLU A 47 -6.93 -18.01 8.67
CA GLU A 47 -7.80 -17.57 9.76
C GLU A 47 -7.19 -17.94 11.11
N GLY A 48 -7.01 -16.95 11.99
CA GLY A 48 -6.38 -17.13 13.30
C GLY A 48 -4.85 -17.14 13.29
N ALA A 49 -4.20 -16.93 12.14
CA ALA A 49 -2.75 -16.77 12.07
C ALA A 49 -2.30 -15.44 12.70
N LEU A 50 -1.16 -15.47 13.39
CA LEU A 50 -0.52 -14.26 13.90
C LEU A 50 0.30 -13.61 12.79
N LEU A 51 0.07 -12.32 12.54
CA LEU A 51 0.89 -11.56 11.62
C LEU A 51 2.17 -11.05 12.31
N PRO A 52 3.32 -11.10 11.64
CA PRO A 52 4.53 -10.48 12.15
C PRO A 52 4.34 -8.99 12.40
N ALA A 53 4.83 -8.47 13.52
CA ALA A 53 4.68 -7.06 13.90
C ALA A 53 5.22 -6.09 12.84
N ARG A 54 6.33 -6.47 12.17
CA ARG A 54 6.93 -5.70 11.08
C ARG A 54 5.99 -5.58 9.88
N PHE A 55 5.34 -6.69 9.53
CA PHE A 55 4.38 -6.76 8.44
C PHE A 55 3.17 -5.86 8.70
N VAL A 56 2.61 -5.92 9.91
CA VAL A 56 1.53 -5.01 10.34
C VAL A 56 1.99 -3.55 10.25
N THR A 57 3.19 -3.24 10.73
CA THR A 57 3.73 -1.88 10.72
C THR A 57 3.83 -1.31 9.30
N LEU A 58 4.29 -2.11 8.34
CA LEU A 58 4.44 -1.70 6.93
C LEU A 58 3.09 -1.45 6.24
N LEU A 59 2.03 -2.11 6.68
CA LEU A 59 0.71 -2.04 6.07
C LEU A 59 -0.22 -1.03 6.75
N TRP A 60 -0.14 -0.91 8.08
CA TRP A 60 -1.06 -0.10 8.89
C TRP A 60 -1.03 1.39 8.52
N PHE A 61 0.14 1.91 8.14
CA PHE A 61 0.31 3.32 7.81
C PHE A 61 0.02 3.67 6.35
N VAL A 62 -0.27 2.70 5.49
CA VAL A 62 -0.44 2.93 4.05
C VAL A 62 -1.61 3.88 3.76
N LEU A 63 -2.81 3.62 4.29
CA LEU A 63 -3.98 4.47 4.03
C LEU A 63 -3.85 5.87 4.64
N PRO A 64 -3.50 6.03 5.94
CA PRO A 64 -3.30 7.36 6.51
C PRO A 64 -2.25 8.16 5.74
N PHE A 65 -1.18 7.51 5.28
CA PHE A 65 -0.18 8.16 4.46
C PHE A 65 -0.75 8.61 3.10
N MET A 66 -1.49 7.74 2.40
CA MET A 66 -2.13 8.12 1.14
C MET A 66 -3.14 9.26 1.31
N GLU A 67 -3.91 9.29 2.40
CA GLU A 67 -4.82 10.39 2.71
C GLU A 67 -4.07 11.71 2.87
N GLN A 68 -2.94 11.70 3.58
CA GLN A 68 -2.09 12.89 3.74
C GLN A 68 -1.53 13.39 2.40
N GLN A 69 -1.25 12.49 1.44
CA GLN A 69 -0.75 12.87 0.12
C GLN A 69 -1.86 13.31 -0.86
N ALA A 70 -3.14 13.13 -0.51
CA ALA A 70 -4.24 13.27 -1.47
C ALA A 70 -4.31 14.66 -2.11
N GLU A 71 -4.14 15.74 -1.34
CA GLU A 71 -4.19 17.11 -1.88
C GLU A 71 -3.06 17.37 -2.89
N GLN A 72 -1.84 16.94 -2.56
CA GLN A 72 -0.67 17.13 -3.42
C GLN A 72 -0.78 16.30 -4.70
N ILE A 73 -1.19 15.04 -4.58
CA ILE A 73 -1.33 14.14 -5.74
C ILE A 73 -2.46 14.62 -6.66
N THR A 74 -3.59 15.03 -6.09
CA THR A 74 -4.75 15.46 -6.89
C THR A 74 -4.57 16.80 -7.61
N ALA A 75 -3.45 17.50 -7.38
CA ALA A 75 -3.04 18.64 -8.19
C ALA A 75 -2.58 18.24 -9.60
N THR A 76 -2.11 16.99 -9.79
CA THR A 76 -1.55 16.51 -11.07
C THR A 76 -2.13 15.18 -11.55
N PHE A 77 -2.83 14.45 -10.68
CA PHE A 77 -3.47 13.18 -10.97
C PHE A 77 -4.99 13.26 -10.73
N PRO A 78 -5.84 12.60 -11.54
CA PRO A 78 -7.29 12.66 -11.37
C PRO A 78 -7.75 12.19 -9.99
N ARG A 79 -8.52 13.02 -9.28
CA ARG A 79 -9.03 12.73 -7.92
C ARG A 79 -9.79 11.42 -7.85
N ASP A 80 -10.69 11.18 -8.78
CA ASP A 80 -11.56 10.00 -8.79
C ASP A 80 -10.73 8.72 -8.94
N GLU A 81 -9.67 8.77 -9.75
CA GLU A 81 -8.74 7.66 -9.92
C GLU A 81 -7.89 7.41 -8.68
N TYR A 82 -7.48 8.48 -7.98
CA TYR A 82 -6.74 8.36 -6.73
C TYR A 82 -7.60 7.73 -5.63
N GLN A 83 -8.85 8.17 -5.52
CA GLN A 83 -9.83 7.61 -4.59
C GLN A 83 -10.11 6.14 -4.88
N LEU A 84 -10.24 5.76 -6.16
CA LEU A 84 -10.39 4.37 -6.55
C LEU A 84 -9.15 3.53 -6.18
N ALA A 85 -7.95 4.09 -6.33
CA ALA A 85 -6.72 3.43 -5.92
C ALA A 85 -6.64 3.22 -4.40
N GLN A 86 -7.02 4.23 -3.61
CA GLN A 86 -7.11 4.13 -2.15
C GLN A 86 -8.11 3.05 -1.73
N ALA A 87 -9.32 3.06 -2.29
CA ALA A 87 -10.35 2.07 -1.98
C ALA A 87 -9.90 0.64 -2.30
N ARG A 88 -9.19 0.44 -3.41
CA ARG A 88 -8.65 -0.88 -3.78
C ARG A 88 -7.58 -1.35 -2.80
N ILE A 89 -6.68 -0.47 -2.39
CA ILE A 89 -5.66 -0.78 -1.38
C ILE A 89 -6.35 -1.09 -0.05
N GLN A 90 -7.33 -0.28 0.36
CA GLN A 90 -8.11 -0.49 1.58
C GLN A 90 -8.71 -1.90 1.63
N GLN A 91 -9.42 -2.33 0.59
CA GLN A 91 -9.98 -3.69 0.52
C GLN A 91 -8.93 -4.79 0.73
N GLN A 92 -7.70 -4.59 0.24
CA GLN A 92 -6.63 -5.56 0.46
C GLN A 92 -6.09 -5.51 1.89
N LEU A 93 -5.94 -4.32 2.47
CA LEU A 93 -5.49 -4.17 3.85
C LEU A 93 -6.50 -4.74 4.83
N GLU A 94 -7.80 -4.49 4.63
CA GLU A 94 -8.88 -5.07 5.43
C GLU A 94 -8.83 -6.60 5.40
N ARG A 95 -8.67 -7.18 4.20
CA ARG A 95 -8.53 -8.63 4.00
C ARG A 95 -7.31 -9.21 4.72
N ILE A 96 -6.18 -8.50 4.71
CA ILE A 96 -4.91 -8.98 5.26
C ILE A 96 -4.88 -8.81 6.78
N LEU A 97 -5.27 -7.64 7.27
CA LEU A 97 -5.14 -7.25 8.68
C LEU A 97 -6.35 -7.63 9.52
N GLY A 98 -7.47 -8.03 8.89
CA GLY A 98 -8.65 -8.55 9.58
C GLY A 98 -9.51 -7.49 10.27
N PHE A 99 -9.49 -6.24 9.81
CA PHE A 99 -10.31 -5.16 10.34
C PHE A 99 -10.97 -4.33 9.22
N PRO A 100 -12.12 -3.67 9.48
CA PRO A 100 -12.65 -2.59 8.65
C PRO A 100 -12.00 -1.23 8.94
#